data_AF-A0A7W5S5L6-F1
#
_entry.id   AF-A0A7W5S5L6-F1
#
_cell.length_a   1.000
_cell.length_b   1.000
_cell.length_c   1.000
_cell.angle_alpha   90.00
_cell.angle_beta   90.00
_cell.angle_gamma   90.00
#
_symmetry.space_group_name_H-M   'P 1'
#
loop_
_entity.id
_entity.type
_entity.pdbx_description
1 polymer ?
#
loop_
_entity_poly.entity_id
_entity_poly.type
_entity_poly.pdbx_seq_one_letter_code
_entity_poly.pdbx_strand_id
1 'polypeptide(L)' 'MKRRVTVAGEHVLVEVLESAVGDWTASGVVAGRVLAVTGPTANRAASDWSVAADRDRTSAMTG' A
#
# COMPACT_ATOMS: atom_id res chain seq x y z
N MET A 1 11.09 -6.43 -2.86
CA MET A 1 10.06 -7.48 -2.70
C MET A 1 8.72 -6.97 -3.20
N LYS A 2 7.97 -7.78 -3.97
CA LYS A 2 6.60 -7.44 -4.38
C LYS A 2 5.62 -8.25 -3.54
N ARG A 3 4.56 -7.60 -3.05
CA ARG A 3 3.50 -8.23 -2.27
C ARG A 3 2.15 -7.91 -2.89
N ARG A 4 1.31 -8.93 -3.05
CA ARG A 4 -0.09 -8.75 -3.44
C ARG A 4 -0.93 -8.69 -2.17
N VAL A 5 -1.74 -7.66 -2.05
CA VAL A 5 -2.72 -7.46 -0.97
C VAL A 5 -4.11 -7.61 -1.57
N THR A 6 -4.98 -8.37 -0.93
CA THR A 6 -6.38 -8.51 -1.36
C THR A 6 -7.27 -7.75 -0.40
N VAL A 7 -8.11 -6.85 -0.91
CA VAL A 7 -9.03 -6.02 -0.11
C VAL A 7 -10.41 -6.16 -0.71
N ALA A 8 -11.34 -6.79 0.03
CA ALA A 8 -12.72 -7.03 -0.40
C ALA A 8 -12.83 -7.66 -1.81
N GLY A 9 -11.90 -8.53 -2.18
CA GLY A 9 -11.88 -9.21 -3.49
C GLY A 9 -11.08 -8.50 -4.60
N GLU A 10 -10.69 -7.24 -4.42
CA GLU A 10 -9.76 -6.56 -5.34
C GLU A 10 -8.30 -6.78 -4.94
N HIS A 11 -7.44 -6.94 -5.94
CA HIS A 11 -6.01 -7.10 -5.74
C HIS A 11 -5.27 -5.78 -5.90
N VAL A 12 -4.62 -5.35 -4.82
CA VAL A 12 -3.67 -4.23 -4.80
C VAL A 12 -2.25 -4.80 -4.89
N LEU A 13 -1.46 -4.28 -5.82
CA LEU A 13 -0.05 -4.64 -5.95
C LEU A 13 0.79 -3.60 -5.21
N VAL A 14 1.54 -4.08 -4.22
CA VAL A 14 2.44 -3.27 -3.40
C VAL A 14 3.87 -3.68 -3.69
N GLU A 15 4.70 -2.71 -4.04
CA GLU A 15 6.12 -2.87 -4.21
C GLU A 15 6.86 -2.29 -3.01
N VAL A 16 7.67 -3.12 -2.37
CA VAL A 16 8.51 -2.75 -1.24
C VAL A 16 9.97 -2.89 -1.67
N LEU A 17 10.71 -1.81 -1.65
CA LEU A 17 12.12 -1.76 -2.01
C LEU A 17 12.93 -1.33 -0.78
N GLU A 18 13.97 -2.08 -0.45
CA GLU A 18 15.01 -1.61 0.47
C GLU A 18 16.15 -1.05 -0.40
N SER A 19 16.40 0.25 -0.30
CA SER A 19 17.48 0.91 -1.08
C SER A 19 18.81 0.92 -0.33
N ALA A 20 18.75 0.90 1.01
CA ALA A 20 19.89 0.74 1.91
C ALA A 20 19.37 0.13 3.22
N VAL A 21 20.27 -0.41 4.06
CA VAL A 21 19.87 -1.04 5.33
C VAL A 21 19.04 -0.06 6.16
N GLY A 22 17.77 -0.40 6.38
CA GLY A 22 16.83 0.44 7.14
C GLY A 22 16.11 1.54 6.35
N ASP A 23 16.48 1.77 5.09
CA ASP A 23 15.79 2.66 4.16
C ASP A 23 14.89 1.86 3.22
N TRP A 24 13.60 1.91 3.55
CA TRP A 24 12.55 1.18 2.84
C TRP A 24 11.63 2.14 2.12
N THR A 25 11.16 1.75 0.93
CA THR A 25 10.13 2.42 0.17
C THR A 25 9.02 1.43 -0.10
N ALA A 26 7.78 1.75 0.28
CA ALA A 26 6.59 0.97 -0.06
C ALA A 26 5.68 1.82 -0.97
N SER A 27 5.35 1.29 -2.13
CA SER A 27 4.53 1.97 -3.13
C SER A 27 3.50 1.02 -3.75
N GLY A 28 2.51 1.56 -4.43
CA GLY A 28 1.43 0.79 -5.02
C GLY A 28 0.22 1.64 -5.37
N VAL A 29 -0.76 1.00 -6.01
CA VAL A 29 -1.90 1.68 -6.62
C VAL A 29 -3.19 1.25 -5.93
N VAL A 30 -3.93 2.22 -5.41
CA VAL A 30 -5.20 2.03 -4.71
C VAL A 30 -6.23 2.92 -5.37
N ALA A 31 -7.34 2.35 -5.86
CA ALA A 31 -8.42 3.11 -6.50
C ALA A 31 -7.92 4.12 -7.58
N GLY A 32 -6.87 3.74 -8.34
CA GLY A 32 -6.26 4.59 -9.37
C GLY A 32 -5.27 5.64 -8.87
N ARG A 33 -5.02 5.74 -7.56
CA ARG A 33 -4.02 6.64 -6.96
C ARG A 33 -2.76 5.89 -6.57
N VAL A 34 -1.61 6.47 -6.88
CA VAL A 34 -0.31 5.96 -6.41
C VAL A 34 -0.07 6.50 -5.01
N LEU A 35 0.16 5.60 -4.04
CA LEU A 35 0.62 5.95 -2.70
C LEU A 35 2.09 5.53 -2.55
N ALA A 36 2.87 6.27 -1.77
CA ALA A 36 4.26 5.93 -1.46
C ALA A 36 4.60 6.32 -0.02
N VAL A 37 5.27 5.43 0.70
CA VAL A 37 5.78 5.66 2.05
C VAL A 37 7.25 5.28 2.08
N THR A 38 8.09 6.17 2.59
CA THR A 38 9.53 5.98 2.75
C THR A 38 9.93 5.93 4.23
N GLY A 39 11.01 5.21 4.51
CA GLY A 39 11.63 5.09 5.82
C GLY A 39 11.38 3.74 6.50
N PRO A 40 11.85 3.57 7.75
CA PRO A 40 11.84 2.28 8.46
C PRO A 40 10.45 1.67 8.62
N THR A 41 9.42 2.50 8.61
CA THR A 41 8.01 2.09 8.75
C THR A 41 7.42 1.55 7.46
N ALA A 42 8.07 1.70 6.30
CA ALA A 42 7.49 1.31 5.02
C ALA A 42 7.20 -0.20 4.92
N ASN A 43 8.00 -1.04 5.58
CA ASN A 43 7.77 -2.49 5.62
C ASN A 43 6.50 -2.85 6.43
N ARG A 44 6.20 -2.09 7.49
CA ARG A 44 4.93 -2.19 8.24
C ARG A 44 3.77 -1.61 7.42
N ALA A 45 4.00 -0.47 6.76
CA ALA A 45 3.01 0.19 5.91
C ALA A 45 2.49 -0.76 4.82
N ALA A 46 3.33 -1.61 4.23
CA ALA A 46 2.88 -2.59 3.23
C ALA A 46 1.79 -3.56 3.74
N SER A 47 1.66 -3.78 5.05
CA SER A 47 0.56 -4.55 5.65
C SER A 47 -0.67 -3.67 5.93
N ASP A 48 -0.45 -2.42 6.35
CA ASP A 48 -1.50 -1.43 6.64
C ASP A 48 -2.20 -0.90 5.38
N TRP A 49 -1.63 -1.12 4.21
CA TRP A 49 -2.24 -0.75 2.93
C TRP A 49 -3.59 -1.41 2.65
N SER A 50 -3.85 -2.57 3.27
CA SER A 50 -5.19 -3.15 3.29
C SER A 50 -6.23 -2.21 3.91
N VAL A 51 -5.87 -1.50 4.99
CA VAL A 51 -6.71 -0.53 5.70
C VAL A 51 -6.84 0.77 4.91
N ALA A 52 -5.76 1.25 4.29
CA ALA A 52 -5.81 2.45 3.46
C ALA A 52 -6.69 2.26 2.22
N ALA A 53 -6.56 1.11 1.55
CA ALA A 53 -7.38 0.77 0.38
C ALA A 53 -8.86 0.55 0.71
N ASP A 54 -9.16 -0.02 1.88
CA ASP A 54 -10.53 -0.18 2.33
C ASP A 54 -11.23 1.15 2.66
N ARG A 55 -10.48 2.09 3.27
CA ARG A 55 -10.98 3.45 3.58
C ARG A 55 -11.24 4.29 2.33
N ASP A 56 -10.32 4.27 1.36
CA ASP A 56 -10.52 4.99 0.09
C ASP A 56 -11.72 4.44 -0.69
N ARG A 57 -11.92 3.12 -0.69
CA ARG A 57 -13.12 2.50 -1.30
C ARG A 57 -14.40 2.91 -0.58
N THR A 58 -14.42 2.84 0.75
CA THR A 58 -15.59 3.23 1.54
C THR A 58 -15.94 4.70 1.28
N SER A 59 -14.92 5.56 1.20
CA SER A 59 -15.08 6.99 0.88
C SER A 59 -15.60 7.21 -0.55
N ALA A 60 -15.18 6.39 -1.52
CA ALA A 60 -15.66 6.45 -2.90
C ALA A 60 -17.10 5.94 -3.07
N MET A 61 -17.60 5.09 -2.17
CA MET A 61 -18.99 4.61 -2.18
C MET A 61 -19.99 5.54 -1.48
N THR A 62 -19.51 6.49 -0.67
CA THR A 62 -20.36 7.42 0.11
C THR A 62 -20.36 8.85 -0.42
N GLY A 63 -19.65 9.14 -1.51
CA GLY A 63 -19.69 10.42 -2.24
C GLY A 63 -20.47 10.32 -3.54
#